data_AF-A0A833HL14-F1
#
_entry.id   AF-A0A833HL14-F1
#
_cell.length_a   1.000
_cell.length_b   1.000
_cell.length_c   1.000
_cell.angle_alpha   90.00
_cell.angle_beta   90.00
_cell.angle_gamma   90.00
#
_symmetry.space_group_name_H-M   'P 1'
#
loop_
_entity.id
_entity.type
_entity.pdbx_description
1 polymer ?
#
loop_
_entity_poly.entity_id
_entity_poly.type
_entity_poly.pdbx_seq_one_letter_code
_entity_poly.pdbx_strand_id
1 'polypeptide(L)'
;MLSDQGKDDIKQVEGILIESYRKRNGHYSPWNEMGGSKSGQQVVMENNYNIVRSFCTPNEYYRNPIIARSTIRELSKNPMYAGFENYLHAVRMNILIHGMEYPDALKFTNDFDKFGWYEKIEEAGYNLKKLIV
;
A
#
# COMPACT_ATOMS: atom_id res chain seq x y z
N MET A 1 -21.50 -5.58 -1.70
CA MET A 1 -21.32 -6.03 -0.29
C MET A 1 -19.94 -6.65 -0.18
N LEU A 2 -19.17 -6.32 0.86
CA LEU A 2 -17.95 -7.08 1.18
C LEU A 2 -18.36 -8.51 1.54
N SER A 3 -17.75 -9.49 0.88
CA SER A 3 -17.81 -10.89 1.32
C SER A 3 -17.20 -11.00 2.72
N ASP A 4 -17.54 -12.06 3.45
CA ASP A 4 -16.93 -12.32 4.75
C ASP A 4 -15.40 -12.47 4.64
N GLN A 5 -14.92 -13.05 3.53
CA GLN A 5 -13.50 -13.05 3.16
C GLN A 5 -12.91 -11.64 3.14
N GLY A 6 -13.55 -10.69 2.44
CA GLY A 6 -13.03 -9.33 2.35
C GLY A 6 -12.99 -8.59 3.69
N LYS A 7 -13.91 -8.91 4.62
CA LYS A 7 -13.84 -8.37 5.99
C LYS A 7 -12.65 -8.93 6.74
N ASP A 8 -12.36 -10.22 6.59
CA ASP A 8 -11.27 -10.86 7.29
C ASP A 8 -9.90 -10.46 6.71
N ASP A 9 -9.82 -10.26 5.40
CA ASP A 9 -8.63 -9.69 4.74
C ASP A 9 -8.33 -8.30 5.30
N ILE A 10 -9.34 -7.42 5.43
CA ILE A 10 -9.18 -6.08 6.01
C ILE A 10 -8.65 -6.17 7.45
N LYS A 11 -9.23 -7.04 8.30
CA LYS A 11 -8.77 -7.22 9.68
C LYS A 11 -7.32 -7.71 9.75
N GLN A 12 -6.92 -8.57 8.82
CA GLN A 12 -5.55 -9.07 8.75
C GLN A 12 -4.58 -7.94 8.38
N VAL A 13 -4.89 -7.16 7.33
CA VAL A 13 -4.07 -5.99 6.93
C VAL A 13 -3.99 -4.98 8.07
N GLU A 14 -5.10 -4.65 8.72
CA GLU A 14 -5.13 -3.76 9.87
C GLU A 14 -4.23 -4.27 11.02
N GLY A 15 -4.31 -5.58 11.31
CA GLY A 15 -3.43 -6.25 12.27
C GLY A 15 -1.95 -6.09 11.96
N ILE A 16 -1.57 -6.24 10.68
CA ILE A 16 -0.19 -6.07 10.24
C ILE A 16 0.29 -4.64 10.48
N LEU A 17 -0.51 -3.64 10.08
CA LEU A 17 -0.12 -2.23 10.15
C LEU A 17 0.00 -1.73 11.60
N ILE A 18 -0.95 -2.08 12.47
CA ILE A 18 -0.93 -1.67 13.88
C ILE A 18 0.26 -2.31 14.61
N GLU A 19 0.47 -3.60 14.39
CA GLU A 19 1.57 -4.31 15.06
C GLU A 19 2.93 -3.88 14.51
N SER A 20 3.02 -3.56 13.22
CA SER A 20 4.24 -2.97 12.65
C SER A 20 4.57 -1.63 13.31
N TYR A 21 3.59 -0.75 13.50
CA TYR A 21 3.76 0.48 14.27
C TYR A 21 4.24 0.19 15.70
N ARG A 22 3.55 -0.72 16.41
CA ARG A 22 3.89 -1.07 17.80
C ARG A 22 5.31 -1.61 17.95
N LYS A 23 5.72 -2.54 17.09
CA LYS A 23 7.07 -3.13 17.12
C LYS A 23 8.16 -2.08 16.92
N ARG A 24 7.92 -1.06 16.08
CA ARG A 24 8.89 -0.01 15.80
C ARG A 24 8.93 1.08 16.88
N ASN A 25 7.77 1.48 17.40
CA ASN A 25 7.63 2.62 18.30
C ASN A 25 7.59 2.21 19.80
N GLY A 26 7.44 0.92 20.10
CA GLY A 26 7.36 0.39 21.47
C GLY A 26 5.99 0.56 22.14
N HIS A 27 5.04 1.21 21.48
CA HIS A 27 3.68 1.44 21.98
C HIS A 27 2.66 1.42 20.83
N TYR A 28 1.38 1.21 21.16
CA TYR A 28 0.30 1.28 20.18
C TYR A 28 0.07 2.71 19.68
N SER A 29 -0.53 2.85 18.49
CA SER A 29 -0.84 4.17 17.95
C SER A 29 -1.96 4.85 18.76
N PRO A 30 -2.00 6.20 18.81
CA PRO A 30 -3.04 6.93 19.55
C PRO A 30 -4.48 6.65 19.10
N TRP A 31 -4.66 6.13 17.88
CA TRP A 31 -5.96 5.83 17.29
C TRP A 31 -6.38 4.36 17.44
N ASN A 32 -5.52 3.47 17.94
CA ASN A 32 -5.88 2.08 18.19
C ASN A 32 -5.02 1.44 19.30
N GLU A 33 -5.60 1.32 20.50
CA GLU A 33 -4.97 0.66 21.66
C GLU A 33 -5.34 -0.82 21.81
N MET A 34 -6.34 -1.31 21.06
CA MET A 34 -6.88 -2.67 21.19
C MET A 34 -5.99 -3.73 20.52
N GLY A 35 -5.12 -3.31 19.59
CA GLY A 35 -4.38 -4.21 18.72
C GLY A 35 -5.29 -4.83 17.65
N GLY A 36 -4.80 -4.92 16.41
CA GLY A 36 -5.57 -5.51 15.31
C GLY A 36 -5.62 -7.05 15.37
N SER A 37 -6.01 -7.71 14.28
CA SER A 37 -6.15 -9.19 14.26
C SER A 37 -4.87 -9.92 14.69
N LYS A 38 -4.99 -10.91 15.58
CA LYS A 38 -3.87 -11.79 15.99
C LYS A 38 -3.19 -12.47 14.81
N SER A 39 -3.95 -12.89 13.79
CA SER A 39 -3.38 -13.48 12.59
C SER A 39 -2.51 -12.49 11.81
N GLY A 40 -2.94 -11.22 11.72
CA GLY A 40 -2.16 -10.14 11.13
C GLY A 40 -0.90 -9.83 11.94
N GLN A 41 -1.00 -9.79 13.27
CA GLN A 41 0.14 -9.53 14.16
C GLN A 41 1.28 -10.57 13.99
N GLN A 42 0.91 -11.83 13.77
CA GLN A 42 1.86 -12.94 13.65
C GLN A 42 2.68 -12.93 12.36
N VAL A 43 2.19 -12.29 11.29
CA VAL A 43 2.83 -12.27 9.97
C VAL A 43 3.58 -10.96 9.68
N VAL A 44 3.72 -10.08 10.68
CA VAL A 44 4.44 -8.81 10.52
C VAL A 44 5.92 -9.04 10.26
N MET A 45 6.39 -8.48 9.16
CA MET A 45 7.78 -8.40 8.74
C MET A 45 8.36 -7.00 9.03
N GLU A 46 9.69 -6.91 9.12
CA GLU A 46 10.39 -5.66 9.46
C GLU A 46 10.03 -4.51 8.52
N ASN A 47 10.05 -4.76 7.20
CA ASN A 47 9.80 -3.76 6.17
C ASN A 47 8.33 -3.33 6.06
N ASN A 48 7.38 -4.00 6.73
CA ASN A 48 6.00 -3.53 6.75
C ASN A 48 5.88 -2.13 7.36
N TYR A 49 6.83 -1.72 8.21
CA TYR A 49 6.82 -0.38 8.79
C TYR A 49 6.99 0.71 7.75
N ASN A 50 7.60 0.41 6.59
CA ASN A 50 7.73 1.37 5.50
C ASN A 50 6.37 1.82 4.96
N ILE A 51 5.35 0.95 5.02
CA ILE A 51 3.97 1.31 4.67
C ILE A 51 3.42 2.31 5.69
N VAL A 52 3.55 2.00 6.98
CA VAL A 52 3.09 2.87 8.07
C VAL A 52 3.78 4.23 8.01
N ARG A 53 5.10 4.24 7.89
CA ARG A 53 5.90 5.45 7.72
C ARG A 53 5.42 6.27 6.54
N SER A 54 5.15 5.64 5.40
CA SER A 54 4.65 6.33 4.21
C SER A 54 3.36 7.09 4.51
N PHE A 55 2.41 6.51 5.24
CA PHE A 55 1.18 7.20 5.63
C PHE A 55 1.43 8.40 6.56
N CYS A 56 2.42 8.32 7.45
CA CYS A 56 2.77 9.41 8.36
C CYS A 56 3.56 10.53 7.68
N THR A 57 4.40 10.19 6.70
CA THR A 57 5.30 11.13 6.02
C THR A 57 5.16 11.05 4.50
N PRO A 58 3.94 11.27 3.95
CA PRO A 58 3.65 11.04 2.54
C PRO A 58 4.51 11.87 1.57
N ASN A 59 4.94 13.04 2.02
CA ASN A 59 5.72 14.00 1.25
C ASN A 59 7.23 13.75 1.30
N GLU A 60 7.74 12.84 2.16
CA GLU A 60 9.17 12.51 2.21
C GLU A 60 9.68 11.87 0.91
N TYR A 61 8.77 11.26 0.13
CA TYR A 61 9.11 10.57 -1.11
C TYR A 61 8.50 11.29 -2.30
N TYR A 62 9.35 11.91 -3.12
CA TYR A 62 8.95 12.55 -4.39
C TYR A 62 8.12 11.59 -5.25
N ARG A 63 8.58 10.34 -5.35
CA ARG A 63 7.85 9.20 -5.92
C ARG A 63 7.42 8.24 -4.82
N ASN A 64 6.44 8.62 -4.01
CA ASN A 64 5.77 7.67 -3.10
C ASN A 64 4.86 6.72 -3.91
N PRO A 65 5.09 5.40 -3.90
CA PRO A 65 4.27 4.43 -4.61
C PRO A 65 3.27 3.71 -3.70
N ILE A 66 3.42 3.86 -2.38
CA ILE A 66 2.60 3.18 -1.38
C ILE A 66 1.25 3.87 -1.25
N ILE A 67 1.20 5.19 -1.43
CA ILE A 67 -0.04 5.96 -1.31
C ILE A 67 -0.64 6.20 -2.70
N ALA A 68 -1.94 5.97 -2.81
CA ALA A 68 -2.68 6.30 -4.03
C ALA A 68 -2.65 7.80 -4.29
N ARG A 69 -2.37 8.20 -5.54
CA ARG A 69 -2.25 9.63 -5.91
C ARG A 69 -3.57 10.25 -6.34
N SER A 70 -4.60 9.44 -6.52
CA SER A 70 -5.93 9.88 -6.92
C SER A 70 -6.95 9.48 -5.87
N THR A 71 -7.88 10.40 -5.62
CA THR A 71 -9.06 10.14 -4.82
C THR A 71 -10.00 9.17 -5.54
N ILE A 72 -10.88 8.51 -4.80
CA ILE A 72 -11.91 7.61 -5.36
C ILE A 72 -12.76 8.33 -6.43
N ARG A 73 -13.02 9.65 -6.27
CA ARG A 73 -13.79 10.45 -7.25
C ARG A 73 -13.02 10.71 -8.55
N GLU A 74 -11.71 10.87 -8.48
CA GLU A 74 -10.86 10.96 -9.67
C GLU A 74 -10.80 9.62 -10.39
N LEU A 75 -10.60 8.53 -9.64
CA LEU A 75 -10.57 7.17 -10.19
C LEU A 75 -11.88 6.80 -10.88
N SER A 76 -13.03 7.18 -10.31
CA SER A 76 -14.33 6.91 -10.94
C SER A 76 -14.55 7.65 -12.25
N LYS A 77 -13.80 8.73 -12.50
CA LYS A 77 -13.91 9.58 -13.71
C LYS A 77 -12.79 9.34 -14.70
N ASN A 78 -11.71 8.67 -14.30
CA ASN A 78 -10.54 8.42 -15.14
C ASN A 78 -10.17 6.92 -15.09
N PRO A 79 -10.65 6.12 -16.06
CA PRO A 79 -10.34 4.69 -16.15
C PRO A 79 -8.85 4.38 -16.25
N MET A 80 -8.05 5.28 -16.82
CA MET A 80 -6.60 5.11 -16.93
C MET A 80 -5.94 5.16 -15.54
N TYR A 81 -6.33 6.13 -14.71
CA TYR A 81 -5.83 6.22 -13.34
C TYR A 81 -6.30 5.05 -12.47
N ALA A 82 -7.52 4.55 -12.70
CA ALA A 82 -8.00 3.33 -12.06
C ALA A 82 -7.13 2.11 -12.45
N GLY A 83 -6.76 1.99 -13.73
CA GLY A 83 -5.81 0.97 -14.19
C GLY A 83 -4.45 1.08 -13.52
N PHE A 84 -3.91 2.30 -13.40
CA PHE A 84 -2.65 2.57 -12.71
C PHE A 84 -2.69 2.16 -11.25
N GLU A 85 -3.76 2.52 -10.52
CA GLU A 85 -3.91 2.13 -9.11
C GLU A 85 -4.12 0.63 -8.93
N ASN A 86 -4.75 -0.07 -9.88
CA ASN A 86 -4.84 -1.53 -9.85
C ASN A 86 -3.46 -2.20 -9.98
N TYR A 87 -2.61 -1.70 -10.89
CA TYR A 87 -1.23 -2.18 -11.00
C TYR A 87 -0.44 -1.90 -9.71
N LEU A 88 -0.47 -0.64 -9.23
CA LEU A 88 0.25 -0.25 -8.01
C LEU A 88 -0.28 -0.98 -6.76
N HIS A 89 -1.56 -1.36 -6.74
CA HIS A 89 -2.11 -2.20 -5.69
C HIS A 89 -1.41 -3.55 -5.62
N ALA A 90 -1.16 -4.22 -6.76
CA ALA A 90 -0.39 -5.47 -6.78
C ALA A 90 1.03 -5.27 -6.21
N VAL A 91 1.71 -4.18 -6.55
CA VAL A 91 3.01 -3.83 -5.98
C VAL A 91 2.91 -3.66 -4.45
N ARG A 92 1.90 -2.93 -3.95
CA ARG A 92 1.67 -2.72 -2.51
C ARG A 92 1.38 -4.02 -1.78
N MET A 93 0.67 -4.96 -2.40
CA MET A 93 0.42 -6.27 -1.81
C MET A 93 1.71 -7.09 -1.66
N ASN A 94 2.66 -6.98 -2.60
CA ASN A 94 3.97 -7.62 -2.44
C ASN A 94 4.77 -7.02 -1.26
N ILE A 95 4.73 -5.71 -1.06
CA ILE A 95 5.34 -5.05 0.11
C ILE A 95 4.67 -5.53 1.41
N LEU A 96 3.34 -5.61 1.41
CA LEU A 96 2.57 -5.97 2.61
C LEU A 96 2.73 -7.45 2.98
N ILE A 97 2.52 -8.36 2.04
CA ILE A 97 2.45 -9.81 2.30
C ILE A 97 3.85 -10.42 2.36
N HIS A 98 4.78 -9.95 1.54
CA HIS A 98 6.12 -10.52 1.43
C HIS A 98 7.21 -9.66 2.08
N GLY A 99 6.86 -8.51 2.66
CA GLY A 99 7.84 -7.61 3.29
C GLY A 99 8.90 -7.10 2.31
N MET A 100 8.58 -7.08 1.01
CA MET A 100 9.51 -6.61 -0.02
C MET A 100 9.72 -5.11 0.10
N GLU A 101 10.92 -4.63 -0.22
CA GLU A 101 11.15 -3.22 -0.48
C GLU A 101 10.47 -2.81 -1.80
N TYR A 102 10.13 -1.53 -1.94
CA TYR A 102 9.41 -1.06 -3.13
C TYR A 102 10.11 -1.40 -4.46
N PRO A 103 11.43 -1.21 -4.63
CA PRO A 103 12.10 -1.56 -5.88
C PRO A 103 11.97 -3.05 -6.23
N ASP A 104 12.04 -3.93 -5.23
CA ASP A 104 11.93 -5.38 -5.42
C ASP A 104 10.50 -5.79 -5.74
N ALA A 105 9.53 -5.23 -5.00
CA ALA A 105 8.10 -5.46 -5.27
C ALA A 105 7.69 -4.97 -6.66
N LEU A 106 8.23 -3.82 -7.07
CA LEU A 106 8.00 -3.28 -8.41
C LEU A 106 8.61 -4.18 -9.47
N LYS A 107 9.88 -4.57 -9.32
CA LYS A 107 10.56 -5.48 -10.24
C LYS A 107 9.80 -6.81 -10.38
N PHE A 108 9.44 -7.43 -9.26
CA PHE A 108 8.66 -8.66 -9.23
C PHE A 108 7.32 -8.52 -9.96
N THR A 109 6.59 -7.43 -9.70
CA THR A 109 5.29 -7.19 -10.37
C THR A 109 5.47 -6.93 -11.87
N ASN A 110 6.54 -6.21 -12.25
CA ASN A 110 6.86 -5.87 -13.63
C ASN A 110 7.28 -7.08 -14.46
N ASP A 111 7.89 -8.10 -13.85
CA ASP A 111 8.21 -9.38 -14.51
C ASP A 111 6.95 -10.09 -15.06
N PHE A 112 5.76 -9.75 -14.54
CA PHE A 112 4.46 -10.26 -15.01
C PHE A 112 3.59 -9.20 -15.71
N ASP A 113 4.10 -7.99 -15.93
CA ASP A 113 3.37 -6.87 -16.53
C ASP A 113 3.29 -6.98 -18.07
N LYS A 114 2.37 -7.82 -18.55
CA LYS A 114 2.16 -8.02 -20.00
C LYS A 114 1.60 -6.80 -20.73
N PHE A 115 1.08 -5.81 -20.01
CA PHE A 115 0.38 -4.65 -20.59
C PHE A 115 1.20 -3.36 -20.53
N GLY A 116 2.40 -3.40 -19.94
CA GLY A 116 3.26 -2.23 -19.77
C GLY A 116 2.61 -1.15 -18.92
N TRP A 117 1.88 -1.53 -17.88
CA TRP A 117 1.23 -0.58 -16.97
C TRP A 117 2.24 0.33 -16.28
N TYR A 118 3.40 -0.18 -15.87
CA TYR A 118 4.40 0.68 -15.24
C TYR A 118 4.99 1.71 -16.21
N GLU A 119 5.28 1.30 -17.44
CA GLU A 119 5.73 2.21 -18.51
C GLU A 119 4.69 3.32 -18.73
N LYS A 120 3.40 2.95 -18.86
CA LYS A 120 2.30 3.92 -19.00
C LYS A 120 2.17 4.88 -17.81
N ILE A 121 2.46 4.41 -16.59
CA ILE A 121 2.48 5.25 -15.38
C ILE A 121 3.58 6.31 -15.50
N GLU A 122 4.77 5.92 -15.95
CA GLU A 122 5.90 6.84 -16.12
C GLU A 122 5.65 7.83 -17.26
N GLU A 123 5.17 7.35 -18.42
CA GLU A 123 4.83 8.19 -19.58
C GLU A 123 3.75 9.22 -19.25
N ALA A 124 2.70 8.81 -18.52
CA ALA A 124 1.62 9.70 -18.08
C ALA A 124 2.02 10.62 -16.93
N GLY A 125 3.22 10.45 -16.35
CA GLY A 125 3.68 11.19 -15.16
C GLY A 125 2.79 10.97 -13.93
N TYR A 126 2.07 9.84 -13.86
CA TYR A 126 1.13 9.58 -12.77
C TYR A 126 1.84 9.47 -11.42
N ASN A 127 3.02 8.85 -11.40
CA ASN A 127 3.92 8.78 -10.25
C ASN A 127 4.47 10.15 -9.80
N LEU A 128 4.27 11.21 -10.57
CA LEU A 128 4.64 12.58 -10.25
C LEU A 128 3.44 13.44 -9.85
N LYS A 129 2.19 12.97 -10.05
CA LYS A 129 0.96 13.68 -9.66
C LYS A 129 1.02 14.05 -8.18
N LYS A 130 0.91 15.34 -7.85
CA LYS A 130 0.93 15.79 -6.45
C LYS A 130 -0.12 15.04 -5.64
N LEU A 131 0.29 14.50 -4.50
CA LEU A 131 -0.62 13.84 -3.57
C LEU A 131 -1.65 14.85 -3.07
N ILE A 132 -2.91 14.43 -3.07
CA ILE A 132 -4.02 15.17 -2.48
C ILE A 132 -4.21 14.58 -1.08
N VAL A 133 -3.84 15.34 -0.04
CA VAL A 133 -3.98 14.98 1.38
C VAL A 133 -5.14 15.75 1.97
#